data_AF-A0A1B6DRZ0-F1
#
_entry.id   AF-A0A1B6DRZ0-F1
#
_cell.length_a   1.000
_cell.length_b   1.000
_cell.length_c   1.000
_cell.angle_alpha   90.00
_cell.angle_beta   90.00
_cell.angle_gamma   90.00
#
_symmetry.space_group_name_H-M   'P 1'
#
loop_
_entity.id
_entity.type
_entity.pdbx_description
1 polymer ?
#
loop_
_entity_poly.entity_id
_entity_poly.type
_entity_poly.pdbx_seq_one_letter_code
_entity_poly.pdbx_strand_id
1 'polypeptide(L)'
;MVLDKEVLEEVPLHDTGHDSNGDVGVKQEAYRYHGVYRKTTPQYIPGKGVSRYSHALRNLIPVRRKTKKKEKLGLDEAGFFSFITYSWMNRFMFKAYKKGFSFDDIPEPSSYDTCDYNAQRLEILWQEEMSKKGPCAASLGSVVWKFIRTRALIATFVLCMNNLIGFVSVVFFMRRLIEYAESSNVRTMDGVIWALCLGLTEVTRVICYATLWAVSFRTASRLRSACLAMLYRKVLRLHSLGDKSIGEIINMFANDGERIFNMIVFGPMVVSGPLSMTLGVLYILWLLSPWALIGMLVFIMFYPVQYGMSRLAGHFQAKVISIADQRIRLTAEILNCIKMIKMYAWEKSFTAALNDIRNKELKFIHRAMYCQSLTVSIASTVPIISAIVMFLSHLAGGYNLTASQAFTVLAYIAIILPSTLTVTKDATRCFVKASRSLQTFKVFYSTMFWDTVKTSGTGTMLILYL
;
A
#
# COMPACT_ATOMS: atom_id res chain seq x y z
N MET A 1 -13.10 -27.86 -16.27
CA MET A 1 -13.45 -27.17 -17.51
C MET A 1 -12.17 -27.13 -18.35
N VAL A 2 -12.31 -27.60 -19.58
CA VAL A 2 -11.28 -28.16 -20.47
C VAL A 2 -10.09 -27.22 -20.71
N LEU A 3 -8.87 -27.79 -20.69
CA LEU A 3 -7.64 -27.19 -21.22
C LEU A 3 -7.67 -27.37 -22.74
N ASP A 4 -7.69 -26.27 -23.50
CA ASP A 4 -7.41 -26.32 -24.94
C ASP A 4 -5.90 -26.23 -25.18
N LYS A 5 -5.38 -27.33 -25.72
CA LYS A 5 -4.19 -27.38 -26.57
C LYS A 5 -4.60 -26.96 -27.98
N GLU A 6 -3.61 -26.48 -28.74
CA GLU A 6 -3.56 -26.27 -30.20
C GLU A 6 -3.51 -24.80 -30.62
N VAL A 7 -2.29 -24.30 -30.86
CA VAL A 7 -1.92 -23.65 -32.13
C VAL A 7 -0.42 -23.90 -32.34
N LEU A 8 -0.09 -24.93 -33.11
CA LEU A 8 1.18 -25.04 -33.84
C LEU A 8 0.81 -24.87 -35.31
N GLU A 9 1.14 -23.71 -35.89
CA GLU A 9 1.02 -23.48 -37.32
C GLU A 9 2.43 -23.32 -37.89
N GLU A 10 2.79 -24.24 -38.78
CA GLU A 10 4.05 -24.30 -39.52
C GLU A 10 4.16 -23.13 -40.52
N VAL A 11 5.32 -22.50 -40.61
CA VAL A 11 5.66 -21.52 -41.65
C VAL A 11 6.62 -22.20 -42.64
N PRO A 12 6.40 -22.11 -43.98
CA PRO A 12 7.20 -22.85 -44.94
C PRO A 12 8.59 -22.21 -45.15
N LEU A 13 9.60 -23.07 -45.29
CA LEU A 13 10.98 -22.74 -45.61
C LEU A 13 11.09 -22.23 -47.05
N HIS A 14 11.59 -20.99 -47.21
CA HIS A 14 12.08 -20.50 -48.49
C HIS A 14 13.58 -20.77 -48.62
N ASP A 15 13.91 -21.39 -49.73
CA ASP A 15 15.20 -21.88 -50.18
C ASP A 15 16.16 -20.73 -50.53
N THR A 16 17.37 -20.73 -49.96
CA THR A 16 18.54 -20.02 -50.53
C THR A 16 19.84 -20.73 -50.18
N GLY A 17 20.37 -21.48 -51.15
CA GLY A 17 21.71 -21.25 -51.70
C GLY A 17 22.92 -21.64 -50.85
N HIS A 18 23.60 -22.69 -51.33
CA HIS A 18 25.00 -23.04 -51.14
C HIS A 18 25.94 -21.90 -50.71
N ASP A 19 26.71 -22.13 -49.64
CA ASP A 19 28.17 -22.11 -49.77
C ASP A 19 28.85 -22.89 -48.63
N SER A 20 29.85 -23.66 -49.03
CA SER A 20 30.64 -24.61 -48.27
C SER A 20 31.83 -23.96 -47.54
N ASN A 21 31.96 -24.20 -46.23
CA ASN A 21 33.20 -24.69 -45.60
C ASN A 21 33.04 -24.84 -44.08
N GLY A 22 33.78 -25.80 -43.51
CA GLY A 22 33.50 -26.44 -42.24
C GLY A 22 33.77 -25.62 -40.99
N ASP A 23 32.97 -25.91 -39.96
CA ASP A 23 33.49 -26.22 -38.64
C ASP A 23 32.42 -26.91 -37.79
N VAL A 24 32.80 -28.02 -37.15
CA VAL A 24 31.93 -28.82 -36.28
C VAL A 24 31.77 -28.08 -34.96
N GLY A 25 30.63 -27.42 -34.77
CA GLY A 25 30.27 -26.73 -33.53
C GLY A 25 28.81 -26.97 -33.18
N VAL A 26 28.58 -27.63 -32.05
CA VAL A 26 27.27 -27.89 -31.44
C VAL A 26 26.44 -26.59 -31.37
N LYS A 27 25.40 -26.47 -32.20
CA LYS A 27 24.44 -25.36 -32.12
C LYS A 27 23.51 -25.59 -30.95
N GLN A 28 23.88 -25.03 -29.80
CA GLN A 28 22.96 -24.72 -28.72
C GLN A 28 22.09 -23.55 -29.20
N GLU A 29 20.85 -23.83 -29.60
CA GLU A 29 19.86 -22.79 -29.91
C GLU A 29 19.54 -22.01 -28.62
N ALA A 30 20.38 -21.02 -28.34
CA ALA A 30 20.11 -20.01 -27.34
C ALA A 30 18.91 -19.19 -27.81
N TYR A 31 17.85 -19.19 -27.02
CA TYR A 31 16.75 -18.23 -27.06
C TYR A 31 17.31 -16.82 -27.37
N ARG A 32 17.16 -16.36 -28.62
CA ARG A 32 17.51 -14.98 -29.00
C ARG A 32 16.46 -14.05 -28.40
N TYR A 33 16.77 -13.56 -27.21
CA TYR A 33 16.01 -12.49 -26.57
C TYR A 33 16.17 -11.21 -27.41
N HIS A 34 15.13 -10.81 -28.14
CA HIS A 34 15.12 -9.58 -28.96
C HIS A 34 14.89 -8.29 -28.16
N GLY A 35 15.03 -8.35 -26.82
CA GLY A 35 15.01 -7.15 -25.99
C GLY A 35 16.23 -6.28 -26.27
N VAL A 36 16.03 -5.14 -26.93
CA VAL A 36 17.02 -4.08 -27.08
C VAL A 36 17.60 -3.78 -25.68
N TYR A 37 18.86 -4.14 -25.44
CA TYR A 37 19.60 -3.63 -24.27
C TYR A 37 19.54 -2.11 -24.34
N ARG A 38 18.77 -1.51 -23.43
CA ARG A 38 18.54 -0.08 -23.39
C ARG A 38 19.88 0.64 -23.35
N LYS A 39 20.08 1.63 -24.22
CA LYS A 39 21.15 2.64 -24.09
C LYS A 39 21.15 3.14 -22.63
N THR A 40 22.18 2.75 -21.88
CA THR A 40 22.57 3.19 -20.54
C THR A 40 21.49 3.93 -19.74
N THR A 41 20.84 3.24 -18.81
CA THR A 41 20.00 3.87 -17.78
C THR A 41 20.83 4.96 -17.09
N PRO A 42 20.31 6.19 -16.89
CA PRO A 42 21.12 7.28 -16.34
C PRO A 42 21.75 6.85 -15.02
N GLN A 43 23.06 7.07 -14.88
CA GLN A 43 23.76 6.75 -13.64
C GLN A 43 23.25 7.65 -12.52
N TYR A 44 22.99 7.09 -11.34
CA TYR A 44 22.63 7.91 -10.19
C TYR A 44 23.84 8.72 -9.71
N ILE A 45 23.75 10.04 -9.80
CA ILE A 45 24.76 10.96 -9.26
C ILE A 45 24.20 11.60 -7.97
N PRO A 46 24.88 11.48 -6.82
CA PRO A 46 24.45 12.12 -5.58
C PRO A 46 24.47 13.65 -5.70
N GLY A 47 23.29 14.27 -5.77
CA GLY A 47 23.15 15.73 -5.81
C GLY A 47 23.21 16.35 -4.40
N LYS A 48 23.97 17.45 -4.24
CA LYS A 48 23.99 18.30 -3.04
C LYS A 48 22.99 19.46 -3.17
N GLY A 49 22.34 19.83 -2.06
CA GLY A 49 21.46 21.01 -2.00
C GLY A 49 20.07 20.83 -2.65
N VAL A 50 19.45 21.95 -3.04
CA VAL A 50 18.07 22.02 -3.60
C VAL A 50 18.02 21.59 -5.07
N SER A 51 19.14 21.65 -5.79
CA SER A 51 19.26 21.27 -7.21
C SER A 51 18.84 19.83 -7.49
N ARG A 52 19.00 18.92 -6.51
CA ARG A 52 18.53 17.52 -6.58
C ARG A 52 17.02 17.37 -6.76
N TYR A 53 16.25 18.40 -6.43
CA TYR A 53 14.80 18.41 -6.57
C TYR A 53 14.32 19.13 -7.82
N SER A 54 15.21 19.74 -8.61
CA SER A 54 14.85 20.51 -9.81
C SER A 54 13.88 19.78 -10.73
N HIS A 55 14.09 18.48 -10.97
CA HIS A 55 13.19 17.64 -11.76
C HIS A 55 11.84 17.38 -11.09
N ALA A 56 11.80 17.17 -9.77
CA ALA A 56 10.55 16.97 -9.03
C ALA A 56 9.73 18.28 -8.93
N LEU A 57 10.41 19.41 -8.73
CA LEU A 57 9.80 20.75 -8.65
C LEU A 57 9.23 21.20 -9.99
N ARG A 58 9.74 20.70 -11.12
CA ARG A 58 9.15 20.96 -12.45
C ARG A 58 7.70 20.47 -12.57
N ASN A 59 7.29 19.47 -11.78
CA ASN A 59 5.90 19.01 -11.75
C ASN A 59 4.95 19.97 -10.99
N LEU A 60 5.47 20.99 -10.30
CA LEU A 60 4.67 22.05 -9.67
C LEU A 60 4.27 23.16 -10.66
N ILE A 61 4.76 23.11 -11.90
CA ILE A 61 4.37 24.08 -12.94
C ILE A 61 2.92 23.79 -13.36
N PRO A 62 1.99 24.76 -13.29
CA PRO A 62 0.54 24.50 -13.39
C PRO A 62 0.12 23.87 -14.72
N VAL A 63 0.56 24.43 -15.85
CA VAL A 63 0.19 23.94 -17.20
C VAL A 63 1.44 23.89 -18.07
N ARG A 64 1.71 22.72 -18.67
CA ARG A 64 2.81 22.53 -19.63
C ARG A 64 2.26 22.22 -21.01
N ARG A 65 2.56 23.08 -21.99
CA ARG A 65 2.09 22.96 -23.39
C ARG A 65 3.03 22.18 -24.34
N LYS A 66 4.06 21.47 -23.84
CA LYS A 66 5.05 20.82 -24.72
C LYS A 66 4.65 19.42 -25.22
N THR A 67 5.07 19.16 -26.46
CA THR A 67 4.71 18.07 -27.38
C THR A 67 5.12 16.69 -26.87
N LYS A 68 4.14 15.78 -26.77
CA LYS A 68 4.31 14.40 -26.32
C LYS A 68 5.19 13.61 -27.28
N LYS A 69 6.32 13.04 -26.81
CA LYS A 69 6.90 11.86 -27.47
C LYS A 69 5.94 10.68 -27.22
N LYS A 70 5.48 10.02 -28.29
CA LYS A 70 4.40 9.01 -28.27
C LYS A 70 4.70 7.77 -27.40
N GLU A 71 5.96 7.50 -27.07
CA GLU A 71 6.39 6.20 -26.53
C GLU A 71 6.66 6.17 -25.02
N LYS A 72 6.83 7.34 -24.35
CA LYS A 72 7.14 7.39 -22.91
C LYS A 72 5.94 7.81 -22.08
N LEU A 73 5.83 7.27 -20.87
CA LEU A 73 4.89 7.74 -19.86
C LEU A 73 5.18 9.21 -19.57
N GLY A 74 4.36 10.12 -20.12
CA GLY A 74 4.51 11.58 -20.01
C GLY A 74 4.31 12.16 -18.61
N LEU A 75 4.54 11.36 -17.55
CA LEU A 75 4.35 11.71 -16.15
C LEU A 75 5.32 12.80 -15.68
N ASP A 76 6.53 12.85 -16.23
CA ASP A 76 7.52 13.91 -15.96
C ASP A 76 7.32 15.17 -16.80
N GLU A 77 6.44 15.07 -17.80
CA GLU A 77 6.05 16.17 -18.67
C GLU A 77 4.68 16.74 -18.29
N ALA A 78 3.95 16.07 -17.39
CA ALA A 78 2.67 16.53 -16.88
C ALA A 78 2.84 17.79 -16.02
N GLY A 79 2.01 18.81 -16.28
CA GLY A 79 1.84 19.94 -15.36
C GLY A 79 1.13 19.51 -14.08
N PHE A 80 1.18 20.34 -13.05
CA PHE A 80 0.62 20.09 -11.72
C PHE A 80 -0.84 19.61 -11.78
N PHE A 81 -1.70 20.31 -12.51
CA PHE A 81 -3.11 19.93 -12.64
C PHE A 81 -3.28 18.58 -13.36
N SER A 82 -2.50 18.31 -14.41
CA SER A 82 -2.55 17.04 -15.12
C SER A 82 -2.06 15.87 -14.25
N PHE A 83 -1.05 16.13 -13.41
CA PHE A 83 -0.52 15.15 -12.45
C PHE A 83 -1.54 14.79 -11.37
N ILE A 84 -2.19 15.80 -10.76
CA ILE A 84 -3.15 15.61 -9.66
C ILE A 84 -4.47 15.03 -10.13
N THR A 85 -5.00 15.51 -11.25
CA THR A 85 -6.26 15.00 -11.82
C THR A 85 -6.10 13.67 -12.55
N TYR A 86 -4.88 13.13 -12.62
CA TYR A 86 -4.52 11.96 -13.42
C TYR A 86 -4.93 12.05 -14.90
N SER A 87 -5.13 13.27 -15.42
CA SER A 87 -5.61 13.51 -16.80
C SER A 87 -4.66 12.95 -17.87
N TRP A 88 -3.37 12.77 -17.56
CA TRP A 88 -2.42 12.11 -18.46
C TRP A 88 -2.81 10.66 -18.79
N MET A 89 -3.56 10.00 -17.91
CA MET A 89 -4.03 8.61 -18.07
C MET A 89 -5.24 8.50 -19.01
N ASN A 90 -6.03 9.57 -19.18
CA ASN A 90 -7.27 9.56 -19.97
C ASN A 90 -7.08 8.98 -21.38
N ARG A 91 -5.96 9.30 -22.04
CA ARG A 91 -5.69 8.80 -23.40
C ARG A 91 -5.56 7.27 -23.45
N PHE A 92 -4.95 6.67 -22.43
CA PHE A 92 -4.79 5.22 -22.33
C PHE A 92 -6.12 4.56 -21.98
N MET A 93 -6.88 5.14 -21.03
CA MET A 93 -8.21 4.64 -20.66
C MET A 93 -9.18 4.63 -21.84
N PHE A 94 -9.23 5.72 -22.62
CA PHE A 94 -10.08 5.79 -23.80
C PHE A 94 -9.63 4.82 -24.91
N LYS A 95 -8.33 4.61 -25.09
CA LYS A 95 -7.82 3.62 -26.04
C LYS A 95 -8.21 2.21 -25.61
N ALA A 96 -8.01 1.87 -24.34
CA ALA A 96 -8.39 0.58 -23.75
C ALA A 96 -9.88 0.30 -23.90
N TYR A 97 -10.73 1.29 -23.62
CA TYR A 97 -12.18 1.18 -23.79
C TYR A 97 -12.60 0.92 -25.25
N LYS A 98 -11.95 1.58 -26.22
CA LYS A 98 -12.36 1.49 -27.64
C LYS A 98 -11.77 0.29 -28.38
N LYS A 99 -10.53 -0.10 -28.10
CA LYS A 99 -9.77 -1.05 -28.92
C LYS A 99 -9.30 -2.29 -28.17
N GLY A 100 -9.58 -2.37 -26.86
CA GLY A 100 -8.83 -3.27 -25.99
C GLY A 100 -7.42 -2.74 -25.72
N PHE A 101 -6.64 -3.49 -24.95
CA PHE A 101 -5.32 -3.07 -24.50
C PHE A 101 -4.35 -4.25 -24.56
N SER A 102 -3.35 -4.16 -25.44
CA SER A 102 -2.29 -5.17 -25.58
C SER A 102 -1.05 -4.78 -24.76
N PHE A 103 -0.15 -5.72 -24.47
CA PHE A 103 1.09 -5.44 -23.74
C PHE A 103 1.96 -4.36 -24.41
N ASP A 104 1.96 -4.29 -25.74
CA ASP A 104 2.72 -3.29 -26.51
C ASP A 104 2.15 -1.86 -26.39
N ASP A 105 0.90 -1.73 -25.93
CA ASP A 105 0.27 -0.43 -25.71
C ASP A 105 0.64 0.19 -24.34
N ILE A 106 1.33 -0.57 -23.49
CA ILE A 106 1.80 -0.09 -22.19
C ILE A 106 2.96 0.88 -22.41
N PRO A 107 2.82 2.17 -22.01
CA PRO A 107 3.88 3.14 -22.16
C PRO A 107 5.09 2.78 -21.27
N GLU A 108 6.29 3.01 -21.79
CA GLU A 108 7.50 2.81 -21.01
C GLU A 108 7.55 3.72 -19.78
N PRO A 109 8.04 3.24 -18.63
CA PRO A 109 8.20 4.06 -17.44
C PRO A 109 9.21 5.18 -17.68
N SER A 110 9.02 6.29 -16.94
CA SER A 110 10.00 7.37 -16.85
C SER A 110 11.38 6.83 -16.47
N SER A 111 12.45 7.43 -17.00
CA SER A 111 13.83 7.11 -16.65
C SER A 111 14.10 7.15 -15.15
N TYR A 112 13.46 8.07 -14.41
CA TYR A 112 13.61 8.21 -12.96
C TYR A 112 12.78 7.19 -12.15
N ASP A 113 11.82 6.55 -12.79
CA ASP A 113 10.97 5.52 -12.19
C ASP A 113 11.45 4.10 -12.52
N THR A 114 12.52 3.97 -13.32
CA THR A 114 13.14 2.68 -13.63
C THR A 114 13.71 1.98 -12.40
N CYS A 115 13.71 0.65 -12.42
CA CYS A 115 14.27 -0.17 -11.35
C CYS A 115 15.79 0.05 -11.21
N ASP A 116 16.55 0.12 -12.31
CA ASP A 116 18.01 0.27 -12.26
C ASP A 116 18.46 1.56 -11.59
N TYR A 117 17.86 2.70 -11.95
CA TYR A 117 18.19 4.00 -11.36
C TYR A 117 17.95 4.01 -9.85
N ASN A 118 16.79 3.51 -9.43
CA ASN A 118 16.41 3.48 -8.01
C ASN A 118 17.20 2.42 -7.23
N ALA A 119 17.55 1.29 -7.85
CA ALA A 119 18.40 0.26 -7.27
C ALA A 119 19.83 0.78 -7.03
N GLN A 120 20.45 1.46 -8.00
CA GLN A 120 21.76 2.09 -7.83
C GLN A 120 21.76 3.06 -6.64
N ARG A 121 20.75 3.93 -6.54
CA ARG A 121 20.61 4.86 -5.43
C ARG A 121 20.46 4.15 -4.08
N LEU A 122 19.66 3.08 -4.02
CA LEU A 122 19.45 2.33 -2.79
C LEU A 122 20.72 1.56 -2.38
N GLU A 123 21.44 1.02 -3.35
CA GLU A 123 22.72 0.30 -3.15
C GLU A 123 23.80 1.23 -2.60
N ILE A 124 23.95 2.45 -3.14
CA ILE A 124 24.88 3.46 -2.60
C ILE A 124 24.55 3.79 -1.13
N LEU A 125 23.27 4.03 -0.83
CA LEU A 125 22.84 4.32 0.55
C LEU A 125 23.03 3.12 1.49
N TRP A 126 22.89 1.90 0.98
CA TRP A 126 23.16 0.67 1.73
C TRP A 126 24.64 0.53 2.04
N GLN A 127 25.52 0.72 1.05
CA GLN A 127 26.96 0.68 1.24
C GLN A 127 27.46 1.76 2.22
N GLU A 128 26.90 2.98 2.16
CA GLU A 128 27.21 4.04 3.13
C GLU A 128 26.79 3.69 4.57
N GLU A 129 25.67 2.99 4.77
CA GLU A 129 25.24 2.55 6.10
C GLU A 129 26.11 1.41 6.61
N MET A 130 26.46 0.47 5.73
CA MET A 130 27.38 -0.65 6.02
C MET A 130 28.77 -0.15 6.40
N SER A 131 29.30 0.85 5.69
CA SER A 131 30.64 1.40 5.98
C SER A 131 30.67 2.19 7.30
N LYS A 132 29.56 2.85 7.68
CA LYS A 132 29.50 3.67 8.90
C LYS A 132 29.21 2.88 10.18
N LYS A 133 28.39 1.84 10.10
CA LYS A 133 27.91 1.10 11.28
C LYS A 133 28.40 -0.35 11.34
N GLY A 134 29.04 -0.85 10.30
CA GLY A 134 29.43 -2.25 10.17
C GLY A 134 28.24 -3.19 9.87
N PRO A 135 28.53 -4.45 9.51
CA PRO A 135 27.54 -5.41 9.01
C PRO A 135 26.47 -5.80 10.03
N CYS A 136 26.80 -5.89 11.32
CA CYS A 136 25.87 -6.31 12.35
C CYS A 136 24.87 -5.19 12.73
N ALA A 137 25.34 -3.93 12.82
CA ALA A 137 24.52 -2.79 13.24
C ALA A 137 23.87 -2.01 12.09
N ALA A 138 24.19 -2.29 10.83
CA ALA A 138 23.51 -1.70 9.67
C ALA A 138 22.01 -2.00 9.69
N SER A 139 21.16 -1.01 9.40
CA SER A 139 19.70 -1.16 9.39
C SER A 139 19.12 -0.81 8.03
N LEU A 140 18.48 -1.77 7.38
CA LEU A 140 17.79 -1.53 6.12
C LEU A 140 16.64 -0.52 6.28
N GLY A 141 16.00 -0.48 7.45
CA GLY A 141 14.97 0.52 7.77
C GLY A 141 15.52 1.95 7.76
N SER A 142 16.73 2.17 8.28
CA SER A 142 17.44 3.47 8.24
C SER A 142 17.72 3.91 6.79
N VAL A 143 18.19 2.97 5.96
CA VAL A 143 18.48 3.20 4.53
C VAL A 143 17.20 3.52 3.75
N VAL A 144 16.15 2.74 3.97
CA VAL A 144 14.81 2.97 3.40
C VAL A 144 14.29 4.35 3.80
N TRP A 145 14.40 4.72 5.08
CA TRP A 145 14.02 6.05 5.55
C TRP A 145 14.81 7.15 4.84
N LYS A 146 16.14 7.04 4.73
CA LYS A 146 16.96 8.01 3.96
C LYS A 146 16.54 8.12 2.50
N PHE A 147 16.11 7.00 1.88
CA PHE A 147 15.65 6.97 0.49
C PHE A 147 14.33 7.73 0.30
N ILE A 148 13.35 7.55 1.21
CA ILE A 148 11.99 8.10 1.09
C ILE A 148 11.74 9.40 1.86
N ARG A 149 12.54 9.74 2.88
CA ARG A 149 12.22 10.76 3.92
C ARG A 149 11.66 12.06 3.38
N THR A 150 12.22 12.62 2.32
CA THR A 150 11.81 13.94 1.80
C THR A 150 10.43 13.88 1.18
N ARG A 151 10.11 12.80 0.44
CA ARG A 151 8.81 12.57 -0.17
C ARG A 151 7.77 12.16 0.87
N ALA A 152 8.19 11.34 1.85
CA ALA A 152 7.35 10.95 2.97
C ALA A 152 6.96 12.17 3.84
N LEU A 153 7.89 13.08 4.14
CA LEU A 153 7.59 14.32 4.87
C LEU A 153 6.64 15.24 4.11
N ILE A 154 6.83 15.41 2.79
CA ILE A 154 5.90 16.18 1.95
C ILE A 154 4.51 15.53 1.96
N ALA A 155 4.44 14.21 1.79
CA ALA A 155 3.16 13.47 1.83
C ALA A 155 2.46 13.63 3.18
N THR A 156 3.17 13.47 4.30
CA THR A 156 2.64 13.69 5.65
C THR A 156 2.17 15.13 5.85
N PHE A 157 2.94 16.12 5.38
CA PHE A 157 2.55 17.53 5.45
C PHE A 157 1.25 17.81 4.68
N VAL A 158 1.16 17.36 3.43
CA VAL A 158 -0.05 17.50 2.59
C VAL A 158 -1.24 16.79 3.23
N LEU A 159 -1.03 15.64 3.87
CA LEU A 159 -2.06 14.95 4.62
C LEU A 159 -2.52 15.76 5.85
N CYS A 160 -1.60 16.35 6.62
CA CYS A 160 -1.97 17.21 7.75
C CYS A 160 -2.79 18.40 7.27
N MET A 161 -2.41 19.03 6.15
CA MET A 161 -3.21 20.10 5.53
C MET A 161 -4.59 19.60 5.12
N ASN A 162 -4.69 18.44 4.48
CA ASN A 162 -5.98 17.84 4.11
C ASN A 162 -6.90 17.65 5.34
N ASN A 163 -6.37 17.13 6.44
CA ASN A 163 -7.14 16.93 7.67
C ASN A 163 -7.57 18.26 8.31
N LEU A 164 -6.68 19.26 8.34
CA LEU A 164 -6.99 20.59 8.85
C LEU A 164 -8.07 21.29 8.00
N ILE A 165 -7.96 21.23 6.67
CA ILE A 165 -8.95 21.80 5.76
C ILE A 165 -10.30 21.09 5.93
N GLY A 166 -10.30 19.75 6.02
CA GLY A 166 -11.52 18.99 6.28
C GLY A 166 -12.17 19.32 7.63
N PHE A 167 -11.35 19.53 8.67
CA PHE A 167 -11.82 20.01 9.97
C PHE A 167 -12.46 21.40 9.83
N VAL A 168 -11.77 22.37 9.24
CA VAL A 168 -12.28 23.75 9.07
C VAL A 168 -13.54 23.79 8.20
N SER A 169 -13.60 22.98 7.14
CA SER A 169 -14.77 22.82 6.26
C SER A 169 -16.04 22.50 7.07
N VAL A 170 -15.99 21.46 7.89
CA VAL A 170 -17.14 21.03 8.68
C VAL A 170 -17.38 21.92 9.91
N VAL A 171 -16.34 22.33 10.61
CA VAL A 171 -16.46 23.05 11.88
C VAL A 171 -16.85 24.51 11.69
N PHE A 172 -16.31 25.17 10.66
CA PHE A 172 -16.50 26.59 10.45
C PHE A 172 -17.50 26.87 9.34
N PHE A 173 -17.23 26.41 8.12
CA PHE A 173 -18.04 26.77 6.96
C PHE A 173 -19.42 26.12 6.98
N MET A 174 -19.50 24.81 7.26
CA MET A 174 -20.79 24.13 7.38
C MET A 174 -21.61 24.69 8.54
N ARG A 175 -20.96 24.99 9.68
CA ARG A 175 -21.63 25.60 10.83
C ARG A 175 -22.26 26.96 10.48
N ARG A 176 -21.49 27.86 9.87
CA ARG A 176 -21.96 29.19 9.46
C ARG A 176 -23.10 29.11 8.45
N LEU A 177 -23.05 28.13 7.55
CA LEU A 177 -24.14 27.90 6.60
C LEU A 177 -25.43 27.44 7.29
N ILE A 178 -25.33 26.61 8.31
CA ILE A 178 -26.49 26.17 9.12
C ILE A 178 -27.03 27.34 9.96
N GLU A 179 -26.17 28.10 10.63
CA GLU A 179 -26.57 29.31 11.38
C GLU A 179 -27.30 30.32 10.45
N TYR A 180 -26.80 30.49 9.22
CA TYR A 180 -27.48 31.30 8.21
C TYR A 180 -28.86 30.74 7.84
N ALA A 181 -28.98 29.42 7.65
CA ALA A 181 -30.26 28.78 7.34
C ALA A 181 -31.29 28.85 8.48
N GLU A 182 -30.83 28.92 9.74
CA GLU A 182 -31.67 29.12 10.93
C GLU A 182 -32.16 30.57 11.07
N SER A 183 -31.45 31.54 10.48
CA SER A 183 -31.75 32.96 10.58
C SER A 183 -32.75 33.44 9.51
N SER A 184 -33.82 34.14 9.91
CA SER A 184 -34.93 34.52 9.04
C SER A 184 -34.76 35.86 8.28
N ASN A 185 -33.75 36.68 8.61
CA ASN A 185 -33.58 38.06 8.12
C ASN A 185 -32.15 38.40 7.66
N VAL A 186 -31.46 37.47 6.99
CA VAL A 186 -30.07 37.69 6.54
C VAL A 186 -30.00 37.81 5.01
N ARG A 187 -29.04 38.61 4.53
CA ARG A 187 -28.84 38.89 3.11
C ARG A 187 -28.47 37.61 2.37
N THR A 188 -29.13 37.35 1.24
CA THR A 188 -28.91 36.13 0.42
C THR A 188 -27.46 35.94 -0.02
N MET A 189 -26.73 37.05 -0.21
CA MET A 189 -25.31 37.03 -0.58
C MET A 189 -24.42 36.37 0.49
N ASP A 190 -24.75 36.48 1.78
CA ASP A 190 -23.93 35.90 2.85
C ASP A 190 -23.98 34.37 2.81
N GLY A 191 -25.17 33.79 2.58
CA GLY A 191 -25.34 32.35 2.39
C GLY A 191 -24.59 31.83 1.15
N VAL A 192 -24.62 32.59 0.05
CA VAL A 192 -23.86 32.25 -1.17
C VAL A 192 -22.35 32.26 -0.90
N ILE A 193 -21.84 33.25 -0.15
CA ILE A 193 -20.42 33.32 0.23
C ILE A 193 -20.03 32.08 1.06
N TRP A 194 -20.81 31.71 2.07
CA TRP A 194 -20.53 30.54 2.90
C TRP A 194 -20.55 29.23 2.09
N ALA A 195 -21.51 29.07 1.18
CA ALA A 195 -21.58 27.91 0.29
C ALA A 195 -20.39 27.84 -0.68
N LEU A 196 -19.98 28.97 -1.26
CA LEU A 196 -18.80 29.04 -2.13
C LEU A 196 -17.50 28.74 -1.38
N CYS A 197 -17.34 29.28 -0.17
CA CYS A 197 -16.19 28.97 0.69
C CYS A 197 -16.14 27.48 1.05
N LEU A 198 -17.28 26.89 1.43
CA LEU A 198 -17.38 25.44 1.69
C LEU A 198 -16.93 24.63 0.47
N GLY A 199 -17.47 24.95 -0.71
CA GLY A 199 -17.10 24.31 -1.97
C GLY A 199 -15.61 24.45 -2.28
N LEU A 200 -15.03 25.64 -2.13
CA LEU A 200 -13.61 25.89 -2.37
C LEU A 200 -12.71 25.11 -1.39
N THR A 201 -13.09 25.03 -0.11
CA THR A 201 -12.37 24.20 0.86
C THR A 201 -12.41 22.72 0.53
N GLU A 202 -13.56 22.20 0.09
CA GLU A 202 -13.69 20.80 -0.32
C GLU A 202 -12.89 20.49 -1.58
N VAL A 203 -12.89 21.38 -2.58
CA VAL A 203 -12.03 21.24 -3.77
C VAL A 203 -10.55 21.21 -3.37
N THR A 204 -10.14 22.12 -2.49
CA THR A 204 -8.75 22.16 -2.00
C THR A 204 -8.39 20.89 -1.24
N ARG A 205 -9.29 20.38 -0.38
CA ARG A 205 -9.13 19.12 0.35
C ARG A 205 -8.93 17.95 -0.61
N VAL A 206 -9.76 17.83 -1.64
CA VAL A 206 -9.65 16.77 -2.66
C VAL A 206 -8.31 16.85 -3.41
N ILE A 207 -7.86 18.06 -3.76
CA ILE A 207 -6.55 18.27 -4.42
C ILE A 207 -5.40 17.81 -3.51
N CYS A 208 -5.43 18.17 -2.22
CA CYS A 208 -4.42 17.71 -1.25
C CYS A 208 -4.43 16.18 -1.14
N TYR A 209 -5.62 15.56 -1.01
CA TYR A 209 -5.76 14.12 -0.91
C TYR A 209 -5.25 13.38 -2.16
N ALA A 210 -5.59 13.87 -3.36
CA ALA A 210 -5.10 13.31 -4.61
C ALA A 210 -3.57 13.44 -4.74
N THR A 211 -3.01 14.59 -4.33
CA THR A 211 -1.56 14.83 -4.32
C THR A 211 -0.82 13.86 -3.39
N LEU A 212 -1.38 13.63 -2.18
CA LEU A 212 -0.86 12.64 -1.24
C LEU A 212 -0.75 11.26 -1.91
N TRP A 213 -1.84 10.75 -2.48
CA TRP A 213 -1.84 9.44 -3.13
C TRP A 213 -0.86 9.38 -4.30
N ALA A 214 -0.80 10.41 -5.14
CA ALA A 214 0.11 10.46 -6.29
C ALA A 214 1.59 10.37 -5.84
N VAL A 215 1.97 11.13 -4.81
CA VAL A 215 3.33 11.12 -4.25
C VAL A 215 3.63 9.79 -3.57
N SER A 216 2.70 9.26 -2.78
CA SER A 216 2.85 8.01 -2.04
C SER A 216 2.98 6.79 -2.97
N PHE A 217 2.09 6.63 -3.95
CA PHE A 217 2.16 5.53 -4.92
C PHE A 217 3.46 5.56 -5.72
N ARG A 218 3.84 6.73 -6.25
CA ARG A 218 5.07 6.86 -7.03
C ARG A 218 6.31 6.57 -6.18
N THR A 219 6.31 6.98 -4.92
CA THR A 219 7.43 6.70 -4.00
C THR A 219 7.48 5.22 -3.63
N ALA A 220 6.32 4.59 -3.42
CA ALA A 220 6.21 3.18 -3.09
C ALA A 220 6.71 2.28 -4.23
N SER A 221 6.30 2.56 -5.47
CA SER A 221 6.78 1.84 -6.65
C SER A 221 8.30 1.92 -6.79
N ARG A 222 8.87 3.12 -6.65
CA ARG A 222 10.34 3.32 -6.74
C ARG A 222 11.11 2.50 -5.70
N LEU A 223 10.65 2.47 -4.45
CA LEU A 223 11.35 1.69 -3.42
C LEU A 223 11.15 0.19 -3.63
N ARG A 224 9.91 -0.26 -3.90
CA ARG A 224 9.62 -1.67 -4.16
C ARG A 224 10.50 -2.20 -5.30
N SER A 225 10.50 -1.51 -6.44
CA SER A 225 11.31 -1.90 -7.60
C SER A 225 12.81 -1.90 -7.29
N ALA A 226 13.31 -0.95 -6.48
CA ALA A 226 14.70 -0.94 -6.05
C ALA A 226 15.06 -2.14 -5.15
N CYS A 227 14.24 -2.44 -4.15
CA CYS A 227 14.44 -3.60 -3.27
C CYS A 227 14.41 -4.91 -4.05
N LEU A 228 13.44 -5.09 -4.95
CA LEU A 228 13.33 -6.30 -5.76
C LEU A 228 14.49 -6.43 -6.76
N ALA A 229 14.93 -5.33 -7.38
CA ALA A 229 16.08 -5.36 -8.28
C ALA A 229 17.40 -5.68 -7.54
N MET A 230 17.62 -5.10 -6.36
CA MET A 230 18.76 -5.45 -5.52
C MET A 230 18.70 -6.91 -5.06
N LEU A 231 17.50 -7.41 -4.73
CA LEU A 231 17.29 -8.82 -4.37
C LEU A 231 17.63 -9.74 -5.55
N TYR A 232 17.14 -9.42 -6.75
CA TYR A 232 17.39 -10.19 -7.96
C TYR A 232 18.88 -10.24 -8.33
N ARG A 233 19.56 -9.08 -8.33
CA ARG A 233 21.02 -9.02 -8.55
C ARG A 233 21.79 -9.85 -7.52
N LYS A 234 21.31 -9.91 -6.28
CA LYS A 234 21.93 -10.72 -5.23
C LYS A 234 21.71 -12.22 -5.47
N VAL A 235 20.50 -12.64 -5.84
CA VAL A 235 20.20 -14.05 -6.19
C VAL A 235 21.11 -14.53 -7.33
N LEU A 236 21.33 -13.72 -8.36
CA LEU A 236 22.23 -14.05 -9.47
C LEU A 236 23.71 -14.20 -9.10
N ARG A 237 24.15 -13.62 -7.97
CA ARG A 237 25.55 -13.66 -7.52
C ARG A 237 25.80 -14.68 -6.40
N LEU A 238 24.75 -15.29 -5.88
CA LEU A 238 24.86 -16.30 -4.83
C LEU A 238 25.25 -17.64 -5.44
N HIS A 239 26.30 -18.27 -4.89
CA HIS A 239 26.73 -19.59 -5.32
C HIS A 239 25.81 -20.70 -4.78
N SER A 240 25.26 -20.51 -3.58
CA SER A 240 24.26 -21.37 -2.96
C SER A 240 23.26 -20.52 -2.18
N LEU A 241 22.04 -21.01 -2.06
CA LEU A 241 20.96 -20.37 -1.29
C LEU A 241 21.16 -20.51 0.24
N GLY A 242 22.16 -21.28 0.67
CA GLY A 242 22.43 -21.56 2.07
C GLY A 242 21.23 -22.23 2.73
N ASP A 243 20.82 -21.72 3.88
CA ASP A 243 19.67 -22.23 4.65
C ASP A 243 18.31 -21.78 4.09
N LYS A 244 18.28 -20.95 3.04
CA LYS A 244 17.04 -20.41 2.50
C LYS A 244 16.47 -21.26 1.38
N SER A 245 15.16 -21.50 1.42
CA SER A 245 14.48 -22.23 0.33
C SER A 245 14.13 -21.30 -0.84
N ILE A 246 13.97 -21.88 -2.04
CA ILE A 246 13.45 -21.17 -3.21
C ILE A 246 12.07 -20.54 -2.91
N GLY A 247 11.23 -21.25 -2.13
CA GLY A 247 9.92 -20.76 -1.70
C GLY A 247 10.00 -19.49 -0.85
N GLU A 248 10.99 -19.38 0.04
CA GLU A 248 11.22 -18.17 0.84
C GLU A 248 11.61 -16.98 -0.04
N ILE A 249 12.44 -17.20 -1.06
CA ILE A 249 12.83 -16.14 -2.01
C ILE A 249 11.62 -15.68 -2.82
N ILE A 250 10.81 -16.60 -3.34
CA ILE A 250 9.57 -16.27 -4.05
C ILE A 250 8.64 -15.46 -3.12
N ASN A 251 8.52 -15.86 -1.86
CA ASN A 251 7.74 -15.12 -0.86
C ASN A 251 8.30 -13.70 -0.61
N MET A 252 9.63 -13.52 -0.66
CA MET A 252 10.24 -12.18 -0.57
C MET A 252 9.86 -11.28 -1.77
N PHE A 253 9.86 -11.83 -2.99
CA PHE A 253 9.45 -11.10 -4.20
C PHE A 253 7.96 -10.77 -4.21
N ALA A 254 7.11 -11.74 -3.87
CA ALA A 254 5.66 -11.61 -3.95
C ALA A 254 5.07 -10.84 -2.75
N ASN A 255 5.31 -11.31 -1.54
CA ASN A 255 4.63 -10.83 -0.33
C ASN A 255 5.41 -9.74 0.40
N ASP A 256 6.73 -9.88 0.59
CA ASP A 256 7.48 -8.88 1.34
C ASP A 256 7.66 -7.57 0.54
N GLY A 257 7.85 -7.66 -0.77
CA GLY A 257 7.83 -6.48 -1.65
C GLY A 257 6.50 -5.72 -1.61
N GLU A 258 5.37 -6.43 -1.58
CA GLU A 258 4.04 -5.84 -1.46
C GLU A 258 3.80 -5.20 -0.08
N ARG A 259 4.30 -5.81 1.00
CA ARG A 259 4.22 -5.22 2.35
C ARG A 259 4.99 -3.90 2.43
N ILE A 260 6.19 -3.85 1.84
CA ILE A 260 7.00 -2.62 1.78
C ILE A 260 6.29 -1.55 0.96
N PHE A 261 5.68 -1.91 -0.17
CA PHE A 261 4.87 -1.00 -0.98
C PHE A 261 3.73 -0.39 -0.16
N ASN A 262 2.91 -1.23 0.48
CA ASN A 262 1.77 -0.78 1.29
C ASN A 262 2.21 0.09 2.47
N MET A 263 3.34 -0.21 3.12
CA MET A 263 3.88 0.65 4.19
C MET A 263 4.15 2.08 3.72
N ILE A 264 4.65 2.28 2.51
CA ILE A 264 4.97 3.62 2.00
C ILE A 264 3.69 4.33 1.56
N VAL A 265 2.77 3.58 0.94
CA VAL A 265 1.48 4.11 0.49
C VAL A 265 0.66 4.63 1.67
N PHE A 266 0.50 3.80 2.71
CA PHE A 266 -0.33 4.12 3.88
C PHE A 266 0.44 4.79 5.01
N GLY A 267 1.79 4.79 4.98
CA GLY A 267 2.64 5.30 6.05
C GLY A 267 2.30 6.70 6.56
N PRO A 268 2.06 7.70 5.69
CA PRO A 268 1.65 9.04 6.12
C PRO A 268 0.38 9.04 6.99
N MET A 269 -0.55 8.10 6.75
CA MET A 269 -1.83 8.02 7.43
C MET A 269 -1.73 7.70 8.92
N VAL A 270 -0.60 7.17 9.39
CA VAL A 270 -0.37 6.93 10.83
C VAL A 270 -0.49 8.22 11.66
N VAL A 271 -0.13 9.37 11.09
CA VAL A 271 -0.18 10.68 11.77
C VAL A 271 -1.61 11.25 11.84
N SER A 272 -2.50 10.83 10.94
CA SER A 272 -3.85 11.41 10.83
C SER A 272 -4.76 11.13 12.03
N GLY A 273 -4.62 9.95 12.66
CA GLY A 273 -5.41 9.55 13.82
C GLY A 273 -5.17 10.44 15.04
N PRO A 274 -3.92 10.55 15.55
CA PRO A 274 -3.60 11.45 16.65
C PRO A 274 -3.98 12.90 16.35
N LEU A 275 -3.71 13.39 15.14
CA LEU A 275 -4.08 14.75 14.73
C LEU A 275 -5.60 14.99 14.83
N SER A 276 -6.40 14.09 14.27
CA SER A 276 -7.87 14.21 14.31
C SER A 276 -8.43 14.04 15.72
N MET A 277 -7.80 13.21 16.54
CA MET A 277 -8.17 13.06 17.94
C MET A 277 -7.95 14.36 18.72
N THR A 278 -6.78 14.96 18.59
CA THR A 278 -6.46 16.24 19.22
C THR A 278 -7.39 17.35 18.74
N LEU A 279 -7.63 17.47 17.43
CA LEU A 279 -8.58 18.44 16.88
C LEU A 279 -10.00 18.23 17.40
N GLY A 280 -10.44 16.98 17.58
CA GLY A 280 -11.74 16.64 18.14
C GLY A 280 -11.90 17.07 19.59
N VAL A 281 -10.92 16.77 20.43
CA VAL A 281 -10.93 17.19 21.85
C VAL A 281 -10.96 18.71 21.95
N LEU A 282 -10.09 19.41 21.21
CA LEU A 282 -10.05 20.87 21.18
C LEU A 282 -11.37 21.46 20.69
N TYR A 283 -12.00 20.85 19.70
CA TYR A 283 -13.27 21.31 19.17
C TYR A 283 -14.40 21.21 20.19
N ILE A 284 -14.51 20.06 20.88
CA ILE A 284 -15.52 19.86 21.92
C ILE A 284 -15.32 20.86 23.05
N LEU A 285 -14.07 21.08 23.50
CA LEU A 285 -13.77 22.04 24.56
C LEU A 285 -14.06 23.49 24.18
N TRP A 286 -13.90 23.84 22.89
CA TRP A 286 -14.17 25.19 22.41
C TRP A 286 -15.66 25.45 22.20
N LEU A 287 -16.42 24.45 21.72
CA LEU A 287 -17.81 24.65 21.30
C LEU A 287 -18.85 24.19 22.33
N LEU A 288 -18.58 23.06 22.99
CA LEU A 288 -19.45 22.42 23.97
C LEU A 288 -18.85 22.56 25.36
N SER A 289 -19.62 22.10 26.34
CA SER A 289 -19.18 22.00 27.73
C SER A 289 -18.05 20.98 27.91
N PRO A 290 -17.14 21.15 28.88
CA PRO A 290 -16.18 20.10 29.26
C PRO A 290 -16.84 18.75 29.57
N TRP A 291 -18.10 18.74 30.05
CA TRP A 291 -18.88 17.52 30.30
C TRP A 291 -19.15 16.70 29.03
N ALA A 292 -19.16 17.33 27.86
CA ALA A 292 -19.32 16.65 26.56
C ALA A 292 -18.16 15.69 26.25
N LEU A 293 -16.99 15.85 26.90
CA LEU A 293 -15.87 14.91 26.76
C LEU A 293 -16.21 13.49 27.22
N ILE A 294 -17.25 13.30 28.04
CA ILE A 294 -17.73 11.96 28.44
C ILE A 294 -18.11 11.13 27.21
N GLY A 295 -18.76 11.74 26.21
CA GLY A 295 -19.11 11.05 24.97
C GLY A 295 -17.87 10.59 24.19
N MET A 296 -16.82 11.42 24.17
CA MET A 296 -15.54 11.05 23.55
C MET A 296 -14.80 9.97 24.34
N LEU A 297 -14.87 9.99 25.68
CA LEU A 297 -14.33 8.92 26.52
C LEU A 297 -15.02 7.59 26.23
N VAL A 298 -16.36 7.58 26.14
CA VAL A 298 -17.14 6.39 25.75
C VAL A 298 -16.65 5.85 24.40
N PHE A 299 -16.48 6.73 23.41
CA PHE A 299 -15.96 6.36 22.09
C PHE A 299 -14.59 5.67 22.17
N ILE A 300 -13.66 6.20 22.96
CA ILE A 300 -12.32 5.61 23.17
C ILE A 300 -12.42 4.24 23.86
N MET A 301 -13.27 4.11 24.89
CA MET A 301 -13.43 2.87 25.64
C MET A 301 -13.94 1.70 24.78
N PHE A 302 -14.62 1.96 23.68
CA PHE A 302 -15.05 0.92 22.74
C PHE A 302 -13.92 0.35 21.88
N TYR A 303 -12.78 1.05 21.71
CA TYR A 303 -11.65 0.54 20.92
C TYR A 303 -11.02 -0.75 21.48
N PRO A 304 -10.73 -0.86 22.80
CA PRO A 304 -10.30 -2.11 23.42
C PRO A 304 -11.27 -3.27 23.19
N VAL A 305 -12.58 -3.02 23.31
CA VAL A 305 -13.63 -4.03 23.06
C VAL A 305 -13.58 -4.49 21.60
N GLN A 306 -13.52 -3.55 20.65
CA GLN A 306 -13.42 -3.85 19.23
C GLN A 306 -12.12 -4.62 18.89
N TYR A 307 -11.02 -4.29 19.55
CA TYR A 307 -9.74 -5.00 19.40
C TYR A 307 -9.81 -6.43 19.95
N GLY A 308 -10.40 -6.63 21.13
CA GLY A 308 -10.63 -7.95 21.71
C GLY A 308 -11.49 -8.84 20.81
N MET A 309 -12.60 -8.29 20.29
CA MET A 309 -13.47 -9.01 19.36
C MET A 309 -12.76 -9.35 18.05
N SER A 310 -11.96 -8.42 17.51
CA SER A 310 -11.14 -8.66 16.32
C SER A 310 -10.09 -9.77 16.55
N ARG A 311 -9.48 -9.83 17.74
CA ARG A 311 -8.53 -10.87 18.12
C ARG A 311 -9.21 -12.24 18.21
N LEU A 312 -10.39 -12.30 18.81
CA LEU A 312 -11.16 -13.52 18.92
C LEU A 312 -11.61 -14.05 17.54
N ALA A 313 -12.06 -13.15 16.66
CA ALA A 313 -12.35 -13.48 15.27
C ALA A 313 -11.12 -14.08 14.57
N GLY A 314 -9.95 -13.46 14.72
CA GLY A 314 -8.69 -13.96 14.17
C GLY A 314 -8.28 -15.33 14.72
N HIS A 315 -8.52 -15.59 16.01
CA HIS A 315 -8.26 -16.90 16.64
C HIS A 315 -9.13 -18.00 16.04
N PHE A 316 -10.44 -17.76 15.89
CA PHE A 316 -11.32 -18.72 15.24
C PHE A 316 -10.98 -18.90 13.77
N GLN A 317 -10.61 -17.83 13.05
CA GLN A 317 -10.18 -17.92 11.66
C GLN A 317 -8.94 -18.81 11.50
N ALA A 318 -7.97 -18.74 12.42
CA ALA A 318 -6.80 -19.62 12.40
C ALA A 318 -7.19 -21.10 12.54
N LYS A 319 -8.18 -21.41 13.41
CA LYS A 319 -8.71 -22.78 13.53
C LYS A 319 -9.45 -23.23 12.27
N VAL A 320 -10.21 -22.34 11.63
CA VAL A 320 -10.86 -22.63 10.34
C VAL A 320 -9.82 -23.03 9.30
N ILE A 321 -8.73 -22.26 9.16
CA ILE A 321 -7.65 -22.56 8.20
C ILE A 321 -7.04 -23.94 8.48
N SER A 322 -6.72 -24.25 9.74
CA SER A 322 -6.14 -25.54 10.10
C SER A 322 -7.06 -26.74 9.79
N ILE A 323 -8.37 -26.62 10.03
CA ILE A 323 -9.33 -27.70 9.71
C ILE A 323 -9.58 -27.78 8.19
N ALA A 324 -9.61 -26.63 7.51
CA ALA A 324 -9.74 -26.60 6.05
C ALA A 324 -8.57 -27.31 5.37
N ASP A 325 -7.34 -27.17 5.87
CA ASP A 325 -6.17 -27.89 5.35
C ASP A 325 -6.34 -29.41 5.48
N GLN A 326 -6.87 -29.89 6.62
CA GLN A 326 -7.19 -31.32 6.80
C GLN A 326 -8.25 -31.80 5.79
N ARG A 327 -9.31 -31.02 5.58
CA ARG A 327 -10.37 -31.32 4.61
C ARG A 327 -9.80 -31.40 3.19
N ILE A 328 -8.98 -30.42 2.80
CA ILE A 328 -8.36 -30.35 1.47
C ILE A 328 -7.44 -31.55 1.25
N ARG A 329 -6.61 -31.90 2.24
CA ARG A 329 -5.73 -33.07 2.17
C ARG A 329 -6.52 -34.37 1.99
N LEU A 330 -7.55 -34.61 2.81
CA LEU A 330 -8.38 -35.81 2.68
C LEU A 330 -9.09 -35.86 1.31
N THR A 331 -9.58 -34.71 0.83
CA THR A 331 -10.21 -34.62 -0.49
C THR A 331 -9.22 -35.01 -1.59
N ALA A 332 -7.95 -34.58 -1.49
CA ALA A 332 -6.91 -34.95 -2.44
C ALA A 332 -6.59 -36.47 -2.40
N GLU A 333 -6.52 -37.08 -1.22
CA GLU A 333 -6.34 -38.53 -1.06
C GLU A 333 -7.49 -39.33 -1.68
N ILE A 334 -8.74 -38.89 -1.46
CA ILE A 334 -9.93 -39.52 -2.07
C ILE A 334 -9.87 -39.45 -3.60
N LEU A 335 -9.49 -38.30 -4.16
CA LEU A 335 -9.39 -38.13 -5.61
C LEU A 335 -8.29 -38.99 -6.22
N ASN A 336 -7.13 -39.10 -5.56
CA ASN A 336 -6.03 -39.96 -5.99
C ASN A 336 -6.42 -41.46 -5.96
N CYS A 337 -7.22 -41.88 -4.99
CA CYS A 337 -7.63 -43.28 -4.81
C CYS A 337 -9.05 -43.60 -5.33
N ILE A 338 -9.62 -42.75 -6.19
CA ILE A 338 -11.05 -42.81 -6.54
C ILE A 338 -11.47 -44.15 -7.19
N LYS A 339 -10.59 -44.76 -7.99
CA LYS A 339 -10.86 -46.04 -8.66
C LYS A 339 -11.04 -47.17 -7.64
N MET A 340 -10.18 -47.22 -6.62
CA MET A 340 -10.25 -48.21 -5.55
C MET A 340 -11.52 -48.01 -4.71
N ILE A 341 -11.80 -46.75 -4.32
CA ILE A 341 -12.98 -46.41 -3.52
C ILE A 341 -14.28 -46.86 -4.22
N LYS A 342 -14.39 -46.65 -5.54
CA LYS A 342 -15.54 -47.12 -6.33
C LYS A 342 -15.63 -48.63 -6.47
N MET A 343 -14.49 -49.30 -6.67
CA MET A 343 -14.44 -50.77 -6.78
C MET A 343 -14.96 -51.46 -5.51
N TYR A 344 -14.70 -50.88 -4.34
CA TYR A 344 -15.15 -51.39 -3.04
C TYR A 344 -16.46 -50.77 -2.52
N ALA A 345 -17.11 -49.91 -3.31
CA ALA A 345 -18.32 -49.17 -2.90
C ALA A 345 -18.18 -48.41 -1.56
N TRP A 346 -17.00 -47.83 -1.31
CA TRP A 346 -16.66 -47.11 -0.06
C TRP A 346 -17.08 -45.63 -0.06
N GLU A 347 -17.80 -45.16 -1.07
CA GLU A 347 -18.12 -43.73 -1.25
C GLU A 347 -18.85 -43.14 -0.05
N LYS A 348 -19.82 -43.88 0.50
CA LYS A 348 -20.60 -43.42 1.67
C LYS A 348 -19.72 -43.24 2.91
N SER A 349 -18.77 -44.15 3.14
CA SER A 349 -17.86 -44.08 4.29
C SER A 349 -16.92 -42.87 4.21
N PHE A 350 -16.27 -42.67 3.07
CA PHE A 350 -15.40 -41.51 2.84
C PHE A 350 -16.18 -40.19 2.85
N THR A 351 -17.41 -40.18 2.33
CA THR A 351 -18.29 -39.00 2.39
C THR A 351 -18.66 -38.65 3.83
N ALA A 352 -18.99 -39.64 4.67
CA ALA A 352 -19.27 -39.42 6.08
C ALA A 352 -18.05 -38.82 6.82
N ALA A 353 -16.86 -39.39 6.61
CA ALA A 353 -15.62 -38.87 7.20
C ALA A 353 -15.32 -37.41 6.77
N LEU A 354 -15.54 -37.10 5.49
CA LEU A 354 -15.38 -35.73 4.98
C LEU A 354 -16.41 -34.76 5.58
N ASN A 355 -17.66 -35.20 5.72
CA ASN A 355 -18.73 -34.42 6.33
C ASN A 355 -18.46 -34.14 7.82
N ASP A 356 -17.86 -35.07 8.55
CA ASP A 356 -17.48 -34.84 9.95
C ASP A 356 -16.42 -33.73 10.10
N ILE A 357 -15.42 -33.71 9.21
CA ILE A 357 -14.43 -32.64 9.15
C ILE A 357 -15.13 -31.32 8.77
N ARG A 358 -16.00 -31.35 7.77
CA ARG A 358 -16.75 -30.17 7.32
C ARG A 358 -17.64 -29.60 8.43
N ASN A 359 -18.31 -30.44 9.22
CA ASN A 359 -19.13 -30.01 10.34
C ASN A 359 -18.30 -29.34 11.44
N LYS A 360 -17.07 -29.83 11.71
CA LYS A 360 -16.12 -29.17 12.62
C LYS A 360 -15.68 -27.81 12.07
N GLU A 361 -15.34 -27.75 10.77
CA GLU A 361 -14.96 -26.52 10.08
C GLU A 361 -16.08 -25.46 10.18
N LEU A 362 -17.31 -25.84 9.85
CA LEU A 362 -18.49 -24.98 9.88
C LEU A 362 -18.77 -24.39 11.27
N LYS A 363 -18.57 -25.15 12.34
CA LYS A 363 -18.72 -24.64 13.72
C LYS A 363 -17.76 -23.47 14.00
N PHE A 364 -16.51 -23.56 13.54
CA PHE A 364 -15.54 -22.48 13.72
C PHE A 364 -15.78 -21.33 12.74
N ILE A 365 -16.22 -21.62 11.51
CA ILE A 365 -16.64 -20.58 10.55
C ILE A 365 -17.75 -19.73 11.16
N HIS A 366 -18.82 -20.34 11.67
CA HIS A 366 -19.91 -19.58 12.29
C HIS A 366 -19.42 -18.71 13.45
N ARG A 367 -18.58 -19.25 14.34
CA ARG A 367 -18.02 -18.47 15.46
C ARG A 367 -17.16 -17.29 14.98
N ALA A 368 -16.30 -17.50 13.99
CA ALA A 368 -15.49 -16.44 13.41
C ALA A 368 -16.37 -15.34 12.79
N MET A 369 -17.38 -15.74 12.02
CA MET A 369 -18.31 -14.83 11.36
C MET A 369 -19.17 -14.07 12.38
N TYR A 370 -19.67 -14.70 13.45
CA TYR A 370 -20.39 -14.00 14.51
C TYR A 370 -19.52 -12.91 15.17
N CYS A 371 -18.26 -13.24 15.53
CA CYS A 371 -17.34 -12.25 16.09
C CYS A 371 -17.04 -11.11 15.09
N GLN A 372 -16.89 -11.43 13.80
CA GLN A 372 -16.66 -10.43 12.75
C GLN A 372 -17.88 -9.52 12.57
N SER A 373 -19.08 -10.09 12.48
CA SER A 373 -20.34 -9.34 12.37
C SER A 373 -20.52 -8.40 13.56
N LEU A 374 -20.29 -8.89 14.79
CA LEU A 374 -20.32 -8.04 15.99
C LEU A 374 -19.30 -6.89 15.91
N THR A 375 -18.09 -7.17 15.42
CA THR A 375 -17.05 -6.13 15.27
C THR A 375 -17.48 -5.03 14.30
N VAL A 376 -18.12 -5.40 13.18
CA VAL A 376 -18.62 -4.45 12.17
C VAL A 376 -19.81 -3.65 12.74
N SER A 377 -20.78 -4.32 13.37
CA SER A 377 -21.95 -3.66 13.97
C SER A 377 -21.56 -2.68 15.08
N ILE A 378 -20.62 -3.06 15.95
CA ILE A 378 -20.11 -2.17 17.00
C ILE A 378 -19.44 -0.94 16.35
N ALA A 379 -18.65 -1.12 15.30
CA ALA A 379 -17.96 -0.01 14.65
C ALA A 379 -18.92 1.05 14.07
N SER A 380 -20.09 0.65 13.57
CA SER A 380 -21.12 1.57 13.05
C SER A 380 -21.98 2.20 14.16
N THR A 381 -22.24 1.49 15.26
CA THR A 381 -23.18 1.95 16.30
C THR A 381 -22.49 2.82 17.36
N VAL A 382 -21.22 2.57 17.66
CA VAL A 382 -20.45 3.29 18.69
C VAL A 382 -20.43 4.81 18.50
N PRO A 383 -20.21 5.36 17.29
CA PRO A 383 -20.23 6.82 17.11
C PRO A 383 -21.61 7.44 17.42
N ILE A 384 -22.69 6.71 17.17
CA ILE A 384 -24.06 7.17 17.49
C ILE A 384 -24.28 7.19 19.00
N ILE A 385 -23.92 6.11 19.70
CA ILE A 385 -24.01 6.03 21.17
C ILE A 385 -23.17 7.14 21.82
N SER A 386 -21.94 7.32 21.32
CA SER A 386 -21.03 8.38 21.79
C SER A 386 -21.65 9.77 21.63
N ALA A 387 -22.26 10.08 20.49
CA ALA A 387 -22.91 11.36 20.24
C ALA A 387 -24.12 11.59 21.17
N ILE A 388 -24.94 10.56 21.42
CA ILE A 388 -26.07 10.65 22.36
C ILE A 388 -25.57 10.97 23.77
N VAL A 389 -24.58 10.21 24.26
CA VAL A 389 -23.99 10.46 25.59
C VAL A 389 -23.39 11.86 25.66
N MET A 390 -22.70 12.30 24.61
CA MET A 390 -22.12 13.64 24.52
C MET A 390 -23.16 14.74 24.71
N PHE A 391 -24.26 14.69 23.95
CA PHE A 391 -25.29 15.72 24.02
C PHE A 391 -26.05 15.69 25.35
N LEU A 392 -26.33 14.50 25.89
CA LEU A 392 -26.95 14.36 27.21
C LEU A 392 -26.05 14.93 28.31
N SER A 393 -24.74 14.66 28.28
CA SER A 393 -23.79 15.23 29.25
C SER A 393 -23.66 16.75 29.12
N HIS A 394 -23.71 17.30 27.90
CA HIS A 394 -23.71 18.75 27.65
C HIS A 394 -24.96 19.42 28.25
N LEU A 395 -26.14 18.86 27.99
CA LEU A 395 -27.42 19.35 28.53
C LEU A 395 -27.50 19.21 30.05
N ALA A 396 -27.01 18.09 30.61
CA ALA A 396 -26.96 17.87 32.06
C ALA A 396 -26.06 18.88 32.78
N GLY A 397 -25.06 19.43 32.10
CA GLY A 397 -24.23 20.52 32.61
C GLY A 397 -24.93 21.89 32.65
N GLY A 398 -26.20 21.98 32.23
CA GLY A 398 -26.98 23.22 32.20
C GLY A 398 -26.75 24.09 30.96
N TYR A 399 -26.11 23.56 29.91
CA TYR A 399 -25.82 24.28 28.68
C TYR A 399 -26.88 24.03 27.61
N ASN A 400 -27.18 25.04 26.81
CA ASN A 400 -28.07 24.89 25.65
C ASN A 400 -27.32 24.30 24.45
N LEU A 401 -28.06 23.60 23.57
CA LEU A 401 -27.53 23.00 22.36
C LEU A 401 -28.30 23.55 21.15
N THR A 402 -27.59 24.26 20.27
CA THR A 402 -28.15 24.73 18.99
C THR A 402 -27.99 23.66 17.90
N ALA A 403 -28.84 23.70 16.86
CA ALA A 403 -28.76 22.71 15.78
C ALA A 403 -27.46 22.84 14.96
N SER A 404 -26.97 24.06 14.71
CA SER A 404 -25.64 24.29 14.14
C SER A 404 -24.48 23.66 14.96
N GLN A 405 -24.54 23.70 16.29
CA GLN A 405 -23.56 23.03 17.16
C GLN A 405 -23.70 21.51 17.10
N ALA A 406 -24.92 20.98 17.25
CA ALA A 406 -25.17 19.54 17.26
C ALA A 406 -24.75 18.88 15.94
N PHE A 407 -25.14 19.47 14.81
CA PHE A 407 -24.87 18.89 13.49
C PHE A 407 -23.37 18.82 13.19
N THR A 408 -22.62 19.88 13.52
CA THR A 408 -21.19 19.97 13.19
C THR A 408 -20.35 19.05 14.08
N VAL A 409 -20.69 18.93 15.36
CA VAL A 409 -20.10 17.94 16.28
C VAL A 409 -20.42 16.52 15.84
N LEU A 410 -21.67 16.26 15.46
CA LEU A 410 -22.09 14.96 14.97
C LEU A 410 -21.35 14.58 13.67
N ALA A 411 -21.27 15.51 12.70
CA ALA A 411 -20.53 15.29 11.47
C ALA A 411 -19.04 14.98 11.74
N TYR A 412 -18.43 15.66 12.71
CA TYR A 412 -17.04 15.39 13.07
C TYR A 412 -16.86 14.03 13.77
N ILE A 413 -17.63 13.75 14.82
CA ILE A 413 -17.45 12.58 15.68
C ILE A 413 -18.03 11.30 15.07
N ALA A 414 -19.12 11.39 14.32
CA ALA A 414 -19.75 10.22 13.71
C ALA A 414 -19.12 9.84 12.36
N ILE A 415 -18.53 10.80 11.64
CA ILE A 415 -18.04 10.57 10.26
C ILE A 415 -16.52 10.72 10.17
N ILE A 416 -15.95 11.88 10.53
CA ILE A 416 -14.53 12.18 10.29
C ILE A 416 -13.62 11.39 11.25
N LEU A 417 -13.93 11.39 12.55
CA LEU A 417 -13.08 10.74 13.54
C LEU A 417 -12.99 9.21 13.36
N PRO A 418 -14.10 8.45 13.20
CA PRO A 418 -14.04 7.00 13.09
C PRO A 418 -13.38 6.53 11.78
N SER A 419 -13.63 7.24 10.67
CA SER A 419 -13.00 6.95 9.38
C SER A 419 -11.48 7.14 9.45
N THR A 420 -11.02 8.25 10.04
CA THR A 420 -9.59 8.55 10.17
C THR A 420 -8.86 7.57 11.09
N LEU A 421 -9.49 7.18 12.22
CA LEU A 421 -8.92 6.21 13.14
C LEU A 421 -8.87 4.80 12.54
N THR A 422 -9.86 4.41 11.74
CA THR A 422 -9.84 3.12 11.02
C THR A 422 -8.68 3.07 10.03
N VAL A 423 -8.51 4.12 9.23
CA VAL A 423 -7.40 4.21 8.29
C VAL A 423 -6.04 4.22 9.01
N THR A 424 -5.92 4.93 10.13
CA THR A 424 -4.71 4.95 10.97
C THR A 424 -4.38 3.56 11.52
N LYS A 425 -5.38 2.81 11.98
CA LYS A 425 -5.24 1.43 12.46
C LYS A 425 -4.70 0.52 11.35
N ASP A 426 -5.22 0.64 10.14
CA ASP A 426 -4.76 -0.17 9.01
C ASP A 426 -3.37 0.23 8.51
N ALA A 427 -3.05 1.52 8.51
CA ALA A 427 -1.71 2.02 8.24
C ALA A 427 -0.69 1.48 9.25
N THR A 428 -1.03 1.47 10.54
CA THR A 428 -0.19 0.93 11.61
C THR A 428 0.07 -0.57 11.42
N ARG A 429 -0.96 -1.35 11.04
CA ARG A 429 -0.82 -2.77 10.71
C ARG A 429 0.14 -2.98 9.53
N CYS A 430 0.04 -2.16 8.48
CA CYS A 430 0.94 -2.23 7.34
C CYS A 430 2.39 -1.94 7.75
N PHE A 431 2.59 -0.92 8.60
CA PHE A 431 3.90 -0.57 9.14
C PHE A 431 4.55 -1.72 9.94
N VAL A 432 3.80 -2.34 10.85
CA VAL A 432 4.28 -3.49 11.65
C VAL A 432 4.64 -4.68 10.75
N LYS A 433 3.80 -5.00 9.76
CA LYS A 433 4.08 -6.10 8.81
C LYS A 433 5.34 -5.83 7.98
N ALA A 434 5.48 -4.62 7.44
CA ALA A 434 6.64 -4.26 6.63
C ALA A 434 7.94 -4.18 7.44
N SER A 435 7.86 -3.83 8.73
CA SER A 435 9.03 -3.83 9.62
C SER A 435 9.67 -5.22 9.71
N ARG A 436 8.84 -6.27 9.77
CA ARG A 436 9.31 -7.67 9.71
C ARG A 436 9.89 -8.02 8.34
N SER A 437 9.23 -7.61 7.25
CA SER A 437 9.75 -7.80 5.89
C SER A 437 11.13 -7.14 5.69
N LEU A 438 11.34 -5.92 6.21
CA LEU A 438 12.65 -5.25 6.15
C LEU A 438 13.74 -5.99 6.91
N GLN A 439 13.40 -6.67 8.02
CA GLN A 439 14.35 -7.54 8.72
C GLN A 439 14.73 -8.75 7.86
N THR A 440 13.77 -9.38 7.18
CA THR A 440 14.03 -10.48 6.23
C THR A 440 14.97 -10.05 5.10
N PHE A 441 14.73 -8.88 4.51
CA PHE A 441 15.62 -8.31 3.49
C PHE A 441 17.01 -7.97 4.03
N LYS A 442 17.11 -7.40 5.25
CA LYS A 442 18.40 -7.11 5.90
C LYS A 442 19.26 -8.37 5.99
N VAL A 443 18.70 -9.45 6.55
CA VAL A 443 19.43 -10.72 6.73
C VAL A 443 19.99 -11.20 5.40
N PHE A 444 19.17 -11.17 4.35
CA PHE A 444 19.57 -11.61 3.01
C PHE A 444 20.66 -10.73 2.37
N TYR A 445 20.59 -9.41 2.57
CA TYR A 445 21.62 -8.49 2.08
C TYR A 445 22.93 -8.59 2.88
N SER A 446 22.88 -8.85 4.18
CA SER A 446 24.09 -8.99 5.01
C SER A 446 24.91 -10.25 4.69
N THR A 447 24.28 -11.34 4.24
CA THR A 447 25.00 -12.55 3.78
C THR A 447 25.96 -12.24 2.62
N MET A 448 25.68 -11.19 1.83
CA MET A 448 26.59 -10.70 0.78
C MET A 448 27.96 -10.27 1.29
N PHE A 449 28.04 -9.62 2.46
CA PHE A 449 29.33 -9.13 2.96
C PHE A 449 30.25 -10.31 3.28
N TRP A 450 29.73 -11.32 3.97
CA TRP A 450 30.51 -12.48 4.39
C TRP A 450 30.95 -13.37 3.23
N ASP A 451 30.10 -13.58 2.22
CA ASP A 451 30.48 -14.35 1.02
C ASP A 451 31.49 -13.61 0.14
N THR A 452 31.37 -12.28 0.03
CA THR A 452 32.32 -11.44 -0.75
C THR A 452 33.68 -11.36 -0.04
N VAL A 453 33.69 -11.27 1.29
CA VAL A 453 34.93 -11.31 2.10
C VAL A 453 35.60 -12.70 2.00
N LYS A 454 34.83 -13.80 2.01
CA LYS A 454 35.36 -15.16 1.80
C LYS A 454 35.92 -15.36 0.40
N THR A 455 35.27 -14.85 -0.63
CA THR A 455 35.68 -15.05 -2.03
C THR A 455 36.80 -14.13 -2.50
N SER A 456 36.99 -12.96 -1.87
CA SER A 456 38.08 -12.03 -2.22
C SER A 456 39.43 -12.32 -1.55
N GLY A 457 39.59 -13.45 -0.85
CA GLY A 457 40.88 -13.89 -0.29
C GLY A 457 41.47 -13.01 0.82
N THR A 458 40.80 -11.94 1.23
CA THR A 458 41.22 -11.04 2.33
C THR A 458 40.71 -11.47 3.71
N GLY A 459 39.86 -12.50 3.76
CA GLY A 459 39.27 -13.02 5.00
C GLY A 459 40.26 -13.65 6.00
N THR A 460 41.46 -14.05 5.58
CA THR A 460 42.51 -14.56 6.49
C THR A 460 43.31 -13.46 7.19
N MET A 461 43.35 -12.25 6.65
CA MET A 461 44.09 -11.13 7.27
C MET A 461 43.27 -10.36 8.33
N LEU A 462 41.94 -10.35 8.22
CA LEU A 462 41.08 -9.59 9.14
C LEU A 462 40.69 -10.37 10.41
N ILE A 463 40.77 -11.71 10.38
CA ILE A 463 40.47 -12.56 11.55
C ILE A 463 41.65 -12.57 12.55
N LEU A 464 42.83 -12.08 12.17
CA LEU A 464 43.99 -11.94 13.06
C LEU A 464 44.11 -10.56 13.73
N TYR A 465 43.17 -9.64 13.47
CA TYR A 465 43.19 -8.26 14.03
C TYR A 465 41.89 -7.85 14.76
N LEU A 466 40.97 -8.79 15.00
CA LEU A 466 39.90 -8.70 15.99
C LEU A 466 40.17 -9.76 17.06
#